data_AF-A0A023X639-F1
#
_entry.id   AF-A0A023X639-F1
#
_cell.length_a   1.000
_cell.length_b   1.000
_cell.length_c   1.000
_cell.angle_alpha   90.00
_cell.angle_beta   90.00
_cell.angle_gamma   90.00
#
_symmetry.space_group_name_H-M   'P 1'
#
loop_
_entity.id
_entity.type
_entity.pdbx_description
1 polymer ?
#
loop_
_entity_poly.entity_id
_entity_poly.type
_entity_poly.pdbx_seq_one_letter_code
_entity_poly.pdbx_strand_id
1 'polypeptide(L)'
;MSLFQAGPEPSDESALFGSAQKAAVAELAFLDAEGLPEVRPVTPLLLDGEEVAFTLTYADAELARRLEQSPDVCLTFSDSRLALAGWRPLSVSGRLSVTHDLAGDLFCDELMHQELRKYPPGRKLANSILLRRENWWYLPRFVFRLAPTGEARAVGRRTGPDHAVLAWRAGEGSGGGLLCDTVSIAGEPLEGERVEVASLSGGGLPSGPATLFFHDFSVPDLEQRTSFLARGRLDGGAVEGRFSVKSTRGRRQLGRPAGLLARWREHRALERACRTNVQKAESEAGR
;
A
#
# COMPACT_ATOMS: atom_id res chain seq x y z
N MET A 1 -8.33 15.18 -41.49
CA MET A 1 -8.35 15.55 -40.06
C MET A 1 -9.23 14.54 -39.34
N SER A 2 -8.62 13.54 -38.71
CA SER A 2 -9.34 12.47 -38.01
C SER A 2 -9.70 12.96 -36.60
N LEU A 3 -11.00 13.11 -36.34
CA LEU A 3 -11.56 13.36 -35.02
C LEU A 3 -11.43 12.07 -34.21
N PHE A 4 -10.46 12.01 -33.30
CA PHE A 4 -10.49 11.03 -32.22
C PHE A 4 -11.69 11.37 -31.33
N GLN A 5 -12.81 10.67 -31.53
CA GLN A 5 -13.88 10.63 -30.55
C GLN A 5 -13.31 9.99 -29.28
N ALA A 6 -13.24 10.77 -28.20
CA ALA A 6 -12.98 10.23 -26.87
C ALA A 6 -14.09 9.22 -26.58
N GLY A 7 -13.72 7.95 -26.38
CA GLY A 7 -14.64 6.93 -25.91
C GLY A 7 -15.24 7.31 -24.55
N PRO A 8 -16.33 6.66 -24.13
CA PRO A 8 -16.92 6.91 -22.82
C PRO A 8 -15.86 6.77 -21.72
N GLU A 9 -15.81 7.73 -20.79
CA GLU A 9 -14.98 7.61 -19.59
C GLU A 9 -15.37 6.30 -18.88
N PRO A 10 -14.39 5.43 -18.53
CA PRO A 10 -14.69 4.21 -17.80
C PRO A 10 -15.38 4.52 -16.48
N SER A 11 -16.30 3.67 -16.04
CA SER A 11 -16.88 3.78 -14.70
C SER A 11 -15.79 3.75 -13.63
N ASP A 12 -16.03 4.37 -12.48
CA ASP A 12 -15.06 4.45 -11.38
C ASP A 12 -14.60 3.06 -10.91
N GLU A 13 -15.51 2.09 -10.93
CA GLU A 13 -15.24 0.70 -10.64
C GLU A 13 -14.29 0.07 -11.68
N SER A 14 -14.51 0.33 -12.98
CA SER A 14 -13.60 -0.11 -14.04
C SER A 14 -12.21 0.55 -13.92
N ALA A 15 -12.15 1.81 -13.49
CA ALA A 15 -10.89 2.51 -13.24
C ALA A 15 -10.12 1.90 -12.07
N LEU A 16 -10.81 1.60 -10.96
CA LEU A 16 -10.23 0.93 -9.79
C LEU A 16 -9.63 -0.43 -10.15
N PHE A 17 -10.40 -1.30 -10.81
CA PHE A 17 -9.91 -2.62 -11.24
C PHE A 17 -8.76 -2.51 -12.23
N GLY A 18 -8.87 -1.60 -13.19
CA GLY A 18 -7.80 -1.32 -14.16
C GLY A 18 -6.51 -0.90 -13.48
N SER A 19 -6.58 -0.04 -12.47
CA SER A 19 -5.40 0.40 -11.70
C SER A 19 -4.86 -0.71 -10.81
N ALA A 20 -5.71 -1.47 -10.11
CA ALA A 20 -5.31 -2.63 -9.34
C ALA A 20 -4.58 -3.65 -10.20
N GLN A 21 -5.09 -3.96 -11.40
CA GLN A 21 -4.48 -4.92 -12.32
C GLN A 21 -3.10 -4.49 -12.83
N LYS A 22 -2.91 -3.19 -13.08
CA LYS A 22 -1.76 -2.63 -13.81
C LYS A 22 -0.68 -2.06 -12.90
N ALA A 23 -1.00 -1.68 -11.68
CA ALA A 23 -0.02 -1.17 -10.73
C ALA A 23 0.83 -2.30 -10.14
N ALA A 24 2.11 -2.03 -9.92
CA ALA A 24 2.98 -2.93 -9.15
C ALA A 24 2.84 -2.70 -7.64
N VAL A 25 2.56 -1.45 -7.24
CA VAL A 25 2.46 -1.00 -5.84
C VAL A 25 1.25 -0.09 -5.70
N ALA A 26 0.59 -0.19 -4.55
CA ALA A 26 -0.39 0.76 -4.05
C ALA A 26 -0.01 1.18 -2.62
N GLU A 27 -0.53 2.30 -2.14
CA GLU A 27 -0.38 2.75 -0.77
C GLU A 27 -1.67 2.51 0.01
N LEU A 28 -1.61 1.66 1.04
CA LEU A 28 -2.69 1.41 1.96
C LEU A 28 -2.55 2.32 3.17
N ALA A 29 -3.48 3.24 3.34
CA ALA A 29 -3.63 4.02 4.54
C ALA A 29 -4.68 3.39 5.47
N PHE A 30 -4.42 3.39 6.77
CA PHE A 30 -5.30 2.89 7.84
C PHE A 30 -5.07 3.73 9.11
N LEU A 31 -5.88 3.54 10.15
CA LEU A 31 -5.68 4.21 11.44
C LEU A 31 -4.92 3.31 12.40
N ASP A 32 -3.98 3.88 13.14
CA ASP A 32 -3.35 3.19 14.27
C ASP A 32 -4.23 3.21 15.52
N ALA A 33 -3.73 2.64 16.62
CA ALA A 33 -4.45 2.56 17.90
C ALA A 33 -4.76 3.95 18.49
N GLU A 34 -3.98 4.96 18.14
CA GLU A 34 -4.18 6.36 18.53
C GLU A 34 -5.15 7.10 17.58
N GLY A 35 -5.69 6.42 16.56
CA GLY A 35 -6.56 7.01 15.56
C GLY A 35 -5.84 7.93 14.57
N LEU A 36 -4.50 7.83 14.48
CA LEU A 36 -3.68 8.58 13.53
C LEU A 36 -3.46 7.77 12.25
N PRO A 37 -3.44 8.42 11.07
CA PRO A 37 -3.14 7.72 9.82
C PRO A 37 -1.74 7.06 9.84
N GLU A 38 -1.68 5.78 9.51
CA GLU A 38 -0.49 5.05 9.10
C GLU A 38 -0.64 4.69 7.61
N VAL A 39 0.47 4.61 6.88
CA VAL A 39 0.47 4.25 5.46
C VAL A 39 1.55 3.19 5.21
N ARG A 40 1.25 2.21 4.36
CA ARG A 40 2.15 1.13 3.95
C ARG A 40 2.06 0.86 2.45
N PRO A 41 3.15 0.47 1.79
CA PRO A 41 3.08 0.01 0.41
C PRO A 41 2.59 -1.43 0.39
N VAL A 42 1.62 -1.73 -0.48
CA VAL A 42 1.08 -3.08 -0.71
C VAL A 42 1.20 -3.43 -2.19
N THR A 43 1.18 -4.72 -2.51
CA THR A 43 1.06 -5.20 -3.89
C THR A 43 -0.44 -5.38 -4.16
N PRO A 44 -1.07 -4.56 -5.02
CA PRO A 44 -2.48 -4.71 -5.33
C PRO A 44 -2.70 -5.93 -6.22
N LEU A 45 -3.75 -6.69 -5.96
CA LEU A 45 -4.13 -7.93 -6.64
C LEU A 45 -5.62 -7.90 -6.97
N LEU A 46 -6.06 -8.83 -7.82
CA LEU A 46 -7.47 -9.09 -8.07
C LEU A 46 -7.80 -10.51 -7.64
N LEU A 47 -8.70 -10.67 -6.67
CA LEU A 47 -9.26 -11.95 -6.27
C LEU A 47 -10.47 -12.27 -7.16
N ASP A 48 -10.60 -13.53 -7.60
CA ASP A 48 -11.63 -13.95 -8.57
C ASP A 48 -11.67 -13.11 -9.87
N GLY A 49 -10.60 -12.36 -10.15
CA GLY A 49 -10.51 -11.44 -11.29
C GLY A 49 -11.27 -10.12 -11.13
N GLU A 50 -12.05 -9.93 -10.07
CA GLU A 50 -13.00 -8.81 -9.93
C GLU A 50 -12.89 -8.07 -8.59
N GLU A 51 -12.34 -8.66 -7.53
CA GLU A 51 -12.25 -7.99 -6.23
C GLU A 51 -10.84 -7.44 -5.97
N VAL A 52 -10.71 -6.17 -5.59
CA VAL A 52 -9.40 -5.62 -5.22
C VAL A 52 -8.93 -6.22 -3.90
N ALA A 53 -7.75 -6.82 -3.93
CA ALA A 53 -7.15 -7.49 -2.78
C ALA A 53 -5.67 -7.16 -2.60
N PHE A 54 -5.13 -7.52 -1.45
CA PHE A 54 -3.69 -7.65 -1.22
C PHE A 54 -3.43 -8.77 -0.20
N THR A 55 -2.20 -9.26 -0.13
CA THR A 55 -1.85 -10.27 0.87
C THR A 55 -0.77 -9.77 1.83
N LEU A 56 -0.81 -10.30 3.05
CA LEU A 56 0.28 -10.22 4.01
C LEU A 56 0.76 -11.63 4.34
N THR A 57 2.06 -11.79 4.56
CA THR A 57 2.62 -13.05 5.06
C THR A 57 2.30 -13.21 6.54
N TYR A 58 2.40 -14.43 7.07
CA TYR A 58 2.28 -14.64 8.51
C TYR A 58 3.40 -13.99 9.34
N ALA A 59 4.50 -13.54 8.73
CA ALA A 59 5.46 -12.68 9.42
C ALA A 59 4.88 -11.32 9.82
N ASP A 60 3.82 -10.86 9.14
CA ASP A 60 3.13 -9.59 9.37
C ASP A 60 1.84 -9.75 10.21
N ALA A 61 1.70 -10.83 10.98
CA ALA A 61 0.49 -11.13 11.75
C ALA A 61 0.06 -10.02 12.73
N GLU A 62 1.01 -9.24 13.26
CA GLU A 62 0.67 -8.06 14.08
C GLU A 62 0.02 -6.94 13.26
N LEU A 63 0.51 -6.69 12.04
CA LEU A 63 -0.12 -5.74 11.13
C LEU A 63 -1.50 -6.23 10.70
N ALA A 64 -1.63 -7.52 10.38
CA ALA A 64 -2.92 -8.11 10.00
C ALA A 64 -3.99 -7.88 11.08
N ARG A 65 -3.67 -8.19 12.34
CA ARG A 65 -4.57 -7.93 13.49
C ARG A 65 -4.96 -6.46 13.64
N ARG A 66 -4.04 -5.53 13.40
CA ARG A 66 -4.36 -4.08 13.44
C ARG A 66 -5.31 -3.68 12.30
N LEU A 67 -5.13 -4.23 11.10
CA LEU A 67 -6.03 -3.97 9.97
C LEU A 67 -7.42 -4.56 10.20
N GLU A 68 -7.52 -5.73 10.84
CA GLU A 68 -8.80 -6.31 11.25
C GLU A 68 -9.54 -5.45 12.28
N GLN A 69 -8.81 -4.82 13.20
CA GLN A 69 -9.38 -3.93 14.23
C GLN A 69 -9.74 -2.53 13.69
N SER A 70 -9.10 -2.09 12.61
CA SER A 70 -9.36 -0.81 11.94
C SER A 70 -9.64 -1.05 10.45
N PRO A 71 -10.83 -1.59 10.10
CA PRO A 71 -11.12 -2.01 8.74
C PRO A 71 -11.32 -0.85 7.76
N ASP A 72 -11.58 0.37 8.26
CA ASP A 72 -11.70 1.56 7.41
C ASP A 72 -10.31 1.98 6.89
N VAL A 73 -10.15 1.96 5.57
CA VAL A 73 -8.88 2.21 4.88
C VAL A 73 -9.06 3.14 3.69
N CYS A 74 -7.94 3.63 3.17
CA CYS A 74 -7.86 4.26 1.86
C CYS A 74 -6.74 3.63 1.05
N LEU A 75 -7.06 3.11 -0.14
CA LEU A 75 -6.09 2.56 -1.07
C LEU A 75 -5.78 3.59 -2.15
N THR A 76 -4.52 3.92 -2.32
CA THR A 76 -4.04 4.89 -3.31
C THR A 76 -3.15 4.22 -4.33
N PHE A 77 -3.35 4.54 -5.60
CA PHE A 77 -2.49 4.17 -6.71
C PHE A 77 -1.86 5.46 -7.21
N SER A 78 -0.55 5.64 -6.98
CA SER A 78 0.10 6.90 -7.34
C SER A 78 1.49 6.75 -7.96
N ASP A 79 2.20 5.64 -7.73
CA ASP A 79 3.53 5.39 -8.28
C ASP A 79 3.47 4.76 -9.68
N SER A 80 4.11 5.41 -10.66
CA SER A 80 4.04 5.01 -12.05
C SER A 80 5.23 4.19 -12.57
N ARG A 81 6.30 4.01 -11.78
CA ARG A 81 7.60 3.47 -12.26
C ARG A 81 7.53 2.05 -12.81
N LEU A 82 6.57 1.26 -12.35
CA LEU A 82 6.32 -0.12 -12.78
C LEU A 82 4.85 -0.37 -13.15
N ALA A 83 4.08 0.70 -13.34
CA ALA A 83 2.70 0.59 -13.77
C ALA A 83 2.63 0.26 -15.27
N LEU A 84 1.71 -0.63 -15.65
CA LEU A 84 1.48 -0.97 -17.06
C LEU A 84 0.70 0.13 -17.80
N ALA A 85 0.76 0.11 -19.13
CA ALA A 85 0.04 1.05 -19.98
C ALA A 85 -1.47 1.10 -19.68
N GLY A 86 -2.03 2.31 -19.67
CA GLY A 86 -3.43 2.54 -19.35
C GLY A 86 -3.77 2.47 -17.85
N TRP A 87 -2.78 2.52 -16.96
CA TRP A 87 -2.95 2.76 -15.53
C TRP A 87 -3.31 4.23 -15.25
N ARG A 88 -4.15 4.48 -14.24
CA ARG A 88 -4.57 5.82 -13.81
C ARG A 88 -4.31 6.04 -12.31
N PRO A 89 -3.78 7.21 -11.89
CA PRO A 89 -3.64 7.52 -10.49
C PRO A 89 -5.02 7.79 -9.85
N LEU A 90 -5.34 7.08 -8.78
CA LEU A 90 -6.61 7.24 -8.04
C LEU A 90 -6.46 6.85 -6.58
N SER A 91 -7.37 7.32 -5.72
CA SER A 91 -7.56 6.84 -4.36
C SER A 91 -9.01 6.39 -4.14
N VAL A 92 -9.21 5.38 -3.31
CA VAL A 92 -10.53 4.88 -2.95
C VAL A 92 -10.57 4.54 -1.46
N SER A 93 -11.60 5.02 -0.78
CA SER A 93 -11.88 4.63 0.60
C SER A 93 -12.68 3.34 0.59
N GLY A 94 -12.46 2.49 1.59
CA GLY A 94 -13.19 1.24 1.68
C GLY A 94 -13.04 0.56 3.02
N ARG A 95 -13.64 -0.61 3.12
CA ARG A 95 -13.54 -1.50 4.27
C ARG A 95 -12.81 -2.77 3.90
N LEU A 96 -11.94 -3.22 4.80
CA LEU A 96 -11.27 -4.49 4.67
C LEU A 96 -12.10 -5.62 5.26
N SER A 97 -12.13 -6.75 4.56
CA SER A 97 -12.40 -8.06 5.14
C SER A 97 -11.16 -8.94 4.99
N VAL A 98 -10.94 -9.86 5.92
CA VAL A 98 -9.78 -10.75 5.92
C VAL A 98 -10.21 -12.20 5.77
N THR A 99 -9.43 -12.97 5.02
CA THR A 99 -9.46 -14.43 5.03
C THR A 99 -8.10 -14.94 5.51
N HIS A 100 -8.12 -15.79 6.53
CA HIS A 100 -6.91 -16.47 7.04
C HIS A 100 -6.67 -17.72 6.20
N ASP A 101 -5.89 -17.58 5.14
CA ASP A 101 -5.51 -18.68 4.25
C ASP A 101 -4.31 -19.43 4.86
N LEU A 102 -4.60 -20.26 5.87
CA LEU A 102 -3.59 -21.02 6.62
C LEU A 102 -2.91 -22.11 5.78
N ALA A 103 -3.63 -22.67 4.80
CA ALA A 103 -3.07 -23.67 3.88
C ALA A 103 -2.28 -23.02 2.75
N GLY A 104 -2.59 -21.77 2.41
CA GLY A 104 -2.03 -21.07 1.25
C GLY A 104 -2.73 -21.43 -0.06
N ASP A 105 -3.89 -22.12 -0.01
CA ASP A 105 -4.60 -22.61 -1.19
C ASP A 105 -5.15 -21.43 -2.00
N LEU A 106 -5.84 -20.49 -1.33
CA LEU A 106 -6.39 -19.29 -1.95
C LEU A 106 -5.28 -18.44 -2.59
N PHE A 107 -4.18 -18.25 -1.87
CA PHE A 107 -3.03 -17.54 -2.39
C PHE A 107 -2.42 -18.26 -3.59
N CYS A 108 -2.22 -19.58 -3.51
CA CYS A 108 -1.56 -20.34 -4.55
C CYS A 108 -2.38 -20.40 -5.84
N ASP A 109 -3.69 -20.57 -5.72
CA ASP A 109 -4.57 -20.82 -6.85
C ASP A 109 -4.95 -19.53 -7.59
N GLU A 110 -5.16 -18.43 -6.86
CA GLU A 110 -5.71 -17.20 -7.46
C GLU A 110 -4.74 -16.02 -7.53
N LEU A 111 -3.87 -15.87 -6.52
CA LEU A 111 -3.16 -14.62 -6.28
C LEU A 111 -1.66 -14.67 -6.60
N MET A 112 -1.03 -15.83 -6.42
CA MET A 112 0.42 -15.99 -6.48
C MET A 112 0.98 -15.57 -7.84
N HIS A 113 0.36 -15.94 -8.96
CA HIS A 113 0.87 -15.54 -10.27
C HIS A 113 0.90 -14.02 -10.43
N GLN A 114 -0.12 -13.32 -9.93
CA GLN A 114 -0.17 -11.85 -9.95
C GLN A 114 0.89 -11.24 -9.04
N GLU A 115 1.02 -11.78 -7.82
CA GLU A 115 2.03 -11.32 -6.86
C GLU A 115 3.44 -11.53 -7.41
N LEU A 116 3.79 -12.71 -7.93
CA LEU A 116 5.11 -12.97 -8.50
C LEU A 116 5.42 -12.12 -9.73
N ARG A 117 4.40 -11.68 -10.48
CA ARG A 117 4.57 -10.75 -11.60
C ARG A 117 4.87 -9.33 -11.12
N LYS A 118 4.09 -8.83 -10.15
CA LYS A 118 4.17 -7.45 -9.63
C LYS A 118 5.26 -7.26 -8.58
N TYR A 119 5.62 -8.33 -7.90
CA TYR A 119 6.61 -8.41 -6.83
C TYR A 119 7.60 -9.58 -7.11
N PRO A 120 8.56 -9.37 -8.02
CA PRO A 120 9.59 -10.35 -8.38
C PRO A 120 10.38 -10.97 -7.22
N PRO A 121 10.65 -10.31 -6.07
CA PRO A 121 11.38 -10.94 -4.97
C PRO A 121 10.71 -12.20 -4.43
N GLY A 122 9.37 -12.28 -4.51
CA GLY A 122 8.62 -13.48 -4.14
C GLY A 122 8.98 -14.72 -4.97
N ARG A 123 9.55 -14.53 -6.18
CA ARG A 123 9.91 -15.65 -7.08
C ARG A 123 10.98 -16.54 -6.47
N LYS A 124 11.84 -16.00 -5.62
CA LYS A 124 12.88 -16.74 -4.89
C LYS A 124 12.31 -17.74 -3.90
N LEU A 125 11.03 -17.59 -3.52
CA LEU A 125 10.37 -18.38 -2.49
C LEU A 125 9.28 -19.30 -3.08
N ALA A 126 8.60 -18.91 -4.16
CA ALA A 126 7.39 -19.61 -4.61
C ALA A 126 7.25 -19.84 -6.13
N ASN A 127 8.27 -19.56 -6.95
CA ASN A 127 8.14 -19.64 -8.41
C ASN A 127 8.16 -21.07 -8.99
N SER A 128 8.39 -22.10 -8.19
CA SER A 128 8.34 -23.50 -8.62
C SER A 128 7.73 -24.38 -7.54
N ILE A 129 7.21 -25.56 -7.92
CA ILE A 129 6.66 -26.53 -6.98
C ILE A 129 7.70 -26.93 -5.92
N LEU A 130 8.97 -27.09 -6.32
CA LEU A 130 10.05 -27.40 -5.39
C LEU A 130 10.25 -26.28 -4.36
N LEU A 131 10.32 -25.02 -4.82
CA LEU A 131 10.46 -23.87 -3.93
C LEU A 131 9.27 -23.73 -2.98
N ARG A 132 8.05 -23.98 -3.45
CA ARG A 132 6.84 -23.97 -2.61
C ARG A 132 6.88 -25.05 -1.53
N ARG A 133 7.41 -26.24 -1.86
CA ARG A 133 7.60 -27.32 -0.87
C ARG A 133 8.66 -26.97 0.16
N GLU A 134 9.79 -26.40 -0.27
CA GLU A 134 10.90 -26.01 0.61
C GLU A 134 10.54 -24.80 1.49
N ASN A 135 9.76 -23.86 0.94
CA ASN A 135 9.30 -22.65 1.60
C ASN A 135 7.81 -22.70 1.89
N TRP A 136 7.28 -23.87 2.30
CA TRP A 136 5.85 -24.03 2.59
C TRP A 136 5.34 -23.00 3.60
N TRP A 137 6.20 -22.57 4.53
CA TRP A 137 5.92 -21.55 5.53
C TRP A 137 5.62 -20.15 4.95
N TYR A 138 5.96 -19.89 3.69
CA TYR A 138 5.72 -18.61 3.00
C TYR A 138 4.35 -18.54 2.30
N LEU A 139 3.72 -19.69 2.08
CA LEU A 139 2.47 -19.81 1.34
C LEU A 139 1.24 -19.36 2.13
N PRO A 140 1.13 -19.61 3.44
CA PRO A 140 0.01 -19.11 4.22
C PRO A 140 -0.07 -17.58 4.17
N ARG A 141 -1.28 -17.04 3.99
CA ARG A 141 -1.52 -15.60 3.86
C ARG A 141 -2.71 -15.12 4.68
N PHE A 142 -2.62 -13.86 5.07
CA PHE A 142 -3.81 -13.05 5.28
C PHE A 142 -4.19 -12.44 3.94
N VAL A 143 -5.36 -12.80 3.43
CA VAL A 143 -5.90 -12.24 2.18
C VAL A 143 -6.91 -11.17 2.55
N PHE A 144 -6.57 -9.92 2.26
CA PHE A 144 -7.43 -8.78 2.52
C PHE A 144 -8.18 -8.39 1.25
N ARG A 145 -9.51 -8.35 1.34
CA ARG A 145 -10.40 -7.85 0.28
C ARG A 145 -10.83 -6.43 0.62
N LEU A 146 -10.82 -5.54 -0.36
CA LEU A 146 -11.29 -4.16 -0.23
C LEU A 146 -12.71 -4.06 -0.78
N ALA A 147 -13.67 -3.71 0.07
CA ALA A 147 -15.01 -3.28 -0.33
C ALA A 147 -15.05 -1.74 -0.38
N PRO A 148 -15.10 -1.11 -1.57
CA PRO A 148 -15.18 0.35 -1.68
C PRO A 148 -16.41 0.92 -0.98
N THR A 149 -16.25 2.02 -0.24
CA THR A 149 -17.35 2.73 0.43
C THR A 149 -17.77 4.00 -0.28
N GLY A 150 -17.11 4.34 -1.40
CA GLY A 150 -17.42 5.48 -2.24
C GLY A 150 -16.69 5.42 -3.57
N GLU A 151 -16.91 6.45 -4.39
CA GLU A 151 -16.29 6.58 -5.71
C GLU A 151 -14.77 6.73 -5.61
N ALA A 152 -14.08 6.16 -6.61
CA ALA A 152 -12.66 6.37 -6.79
C ALA A 152 -12.40 7.85 -7.15
N ARG A 153 -11.44 8.47 -6.48
CA ARG A 153 -11.07 9.88 -6.71
C ARG A 153 -9.78 9.93 -7.49
N ALA A 154 -9.73 10.75 -8.53
CA ALA A 154 -8.48 11.02 -9.22
C ALA A 154 -7.48 11.66 -8.24
N VAL A 155 -6.24 11.17 -8.24
CA VAL A 155 -5.12 11.81 -7.54
C VAL A 155 -4.03 12.15 -8.54
N GLY A 156 -3.06 12.96 -8.14
CA GLY A 156 -1.91 13.27 -8.97
C GLY A 156 -0.95 12.08 -9.13
N ARG A 157 -0.23 12.04 -10.25
CA ARG A 157 0.82 11.05 -10.47
C ARG A 157 2.07 11.42 -9.67
N ARG A 158 2.64 10.48 -8.92
CA ARG A 158 3.97 10.65 -8.31
C ARG A 158 5.05 10.38 -9.36
N THR A 159 5.89 11.38 -9.63
CA THR A 159 6.96 11.33 -10.63
C THR A 159 8.33 11.70 -10.06
N GLY A 160 8.37 12.31 -8.86
CA GLY A 160 9.59 12.79 -8.23
C GLY A 160 9.77 12.30 -6.78
N PRO A 161 10.99 12.41 -6.23
CA PRO A 161 11.30 12.00 -4.87
C PRO A 161 10.58 12.84 -3.80
N ASP A 162 10.19 14.07 -4.15
CA ASP A 162 9.46 15.00 -3.29
C ASP A 162 7.94 14.88 -3.39
N HIS A 163 7.46 13.84 -4.09
CA HIS A 163 6.04 13.54 -4.12
C HIS A 163 5.70 12.48 -3.06
N ALA A 164 4.67 12.75 -2.26
CA ALA A 164 4.21 11.90 -1.17
C ALA A 164 2.74 11.50 -1.36
N VAL A 165 2.31 10.48 -0.61
CA VAL A 165 0.90 10.27 -0.29
C VAL A 165 0.60 10.99 1.02
N LEU A 166 -0.37 11.89 1.01
CA LEU A 166 -0.92 12.54 2.19
C LEU A 166 -2.16 11.76 2.62
N ALA A 167 -2.17 11.25 3.85
CA ALA A 167 -3.32 10.56 4.44
C ALA A 167 -3.86 11.33 5.64
N TRP A 168 -5.19 11.45 5.75
CA TRP A 168 -5.87 12.12 6.85
C TRP A 168 -7.24 11.50 7.11
N ARG A 169 -7.77 11.72 8.31
CA ARG A 169 -9.14 11.36 8.65
C ARG A 169 -10.08 12.49 8.19
N ALA A 170 -11.09 12.14 7.40
CA ALA A 170 -12.16 13.05 7.03
C ALA A 170 -12.90 13.56 8.28
N GLY A 171 -13.33 14.83 8.26
CA GLY A 171 -14.14 15.40 9.33
C GLY A 171 -15.52 14.72 9.43
N GLU A 172 -16.18 14.90 10.58
CA GLU A 172 -17.50 14.29 10.86
C GLU A 172 -18.57 14.63 9.81
N GLY A 173 -18.48 15.80 9.16
CA GLY A 173 -19.42 16.22 8.10
C GLY A 173 -19.20 15.58 6.72
N SER A 174 -18.13 14.80 6.52
CA SER A 174 -17.77 14.21 5.22
C SER A 174 -18.10 12.72 5.11
N GLY A 175 -18.97 12.22 5.99
CA GLY A 175 -19.34 10.79 6.08
C GLY A 175 -18.39 9.95 6.95
N GLY A 176 -17.33 10.56 7.51
CA GLY A 176 -16.30 9.85 8.28
C GLY A 176 -15.47 8.90 7.41
N GLY A 177 -14.20 8.70 7.77
CA GLY A 177 -13.34 7.75 7.08
C GLY A 177 -11.96 8.30 6.78
N LEU A 178 -11.13 7.49 6.15
CA LEU A 178 -9.77 7.85 5.77
C LEU A 178 -9.73 8.29 4.32
N LEU A 179 -9.03 9.40 4.06
CA LEU A 179 -8.84 9.96 2.73
C LEU A 179 -7.36 10.09 2.42
N CYS A 180 -7.05 10.04 1.12
CA CYS A 180 -5.71 10.24 0.61
C CYS A 180 -5.71 11.11 -0.64
N ASP A 181 -4.65 11.90 -0.76
CA ASP A 181 -4.26 12.63 -1.97
C ASP A 181 -2.75 12.49 -2.14
N THR A 182 -2.25 12.83 -3.30
CA THR A 182 -0.83 12.91 -3.59
C THR A 182 -0.40 14.35 -3.59
N VAL A 183 0.72 14.64 -2.93
CA VAL A 183 1.21 16.01 -2.77
C VAL A 183 2.66 16.11 -3.22
N SER A 184 3.07 17.28 -3.71
CA SER A 184 4.47 17.69 -3.70
C SER A 184 4.79 18.36 -2.37
N ILE A 185 6.04 18.25 -1.94
CA ILE A 185 6.54 18.96 -0.76
C ILE A 185 7.75 19.82 -1.12
N ALA A 186 7.89 20.96 -0.44
CA ALA A 186 9.09 21.79 -0.53
C ALA A 186 9.91 21.62 0.76
N GLY A 187 11.11 21.04 0.63
CA GLY A 187 12.03 20.75 1.74
C GLY A 187 11.99 19.30 2.21
N GLU A 188 12.77 18.98 3.24
CA GLU A 188 12.74 17.66 3.87
C GLU A 188 11.82 17.66 5.10
N PRO A 189 10.92 16.68 5.26
CA PRO A 189 9.98 16.63 6.37
C PRO A 189 10.66 16.10 7.64
N LEU A 190 11.57 16.91 8.22
CA LEU A 190 12.30 16.58 9.44
C LEU A 190 11.47 16.89 10.69
N GLU A 191 11.74 16.16 11.77
CA GLU A 191 11.00 16.33 13.03
C GLU A 191 11.18 17.76 13.60
N GLY A 192 10.06 18.40 13.95
CA GLY A 192 10.03 19.78 14.44
C GLY A 192 10.01 20.83 13.32
N GLU A 193 10.15 20.44 12.06
CA GLU A 193 10.12 21.37 10.93
C GLU A 193 8.72 21.56 10.33
N ARG A 194 8.60 22.58 9.49
CA ARG A 194 7.42 22.85 8.69
C ARG A 194 7.79 22.77 7.22
N VAL A 195 7.01 21.99 6.47
CA VAL A 195 7.16 21.88 5.01
C VAL A 195 5.93 22.41 4.31
N GLU A 196 6.13 23.07 3.18
CA GLU A 196 5.03 23.44 2.30
C GLU A 196 4.58 22.20 1.53
N VAL A 197 3.27 22.07 1.37
CA VAL A 197 2.65 20.95 0.66
C VAL A 197 1.68 21.49 -0.38
N ALA A 198 1.65 20.88 -1.57
CA ALA A 198 0.72 21.25 -2.63
C ALA A 198 0.08 19.99 -3.23
N SER A 199 -1.24 20.00 -3.40
CA SER A 199 -1.96 18.93 -4.06
C SER A 199 -1.50 18.76 -5.50
N LEU A 200 -1.15 17.53 -5.89
CA LEU A 200 -0.84 17.19 -7.28
C LEU A 200 -2.10 16.97 -8.13
N SER A 201 -3.26 16.79 -7.49
CA SER A 201 -4.56 16.72 -8.18
C SER A 201 -5.21 18.11 -8.34
N GLY A 202 -4.66 19.14 -7.67
CA GLY A 202 -5.26 20.47 -7.59
C GLY A 202 -6.44 20.57 -6.63
N GLY A 203 -6.64 19.54 -5.79
CA GLY A 203 -7.71 19.48 -4.80
C GLY A 203 -7.38 20.24 -3.51
N GLY A 204 -8.44 20.58 -2.77
CA GLY A 204 -8.34 21.19 -1.44
C GLY A 204 -7.66 20.27 -0.43
N LEU A 205 -6.75 20.85 0.36
CA LEU A 205 -6.07 20.17 1.44
C LEU A 205 -6.79 20.40 2.78
N PRO A 206 -6.94 19.36 3.63
CA PRO A 206 -7.64 19.46 4.90
C PRO A 206 -6.77 20.14 5.97
N SER A 207 -7.41 20.60 7.05
CA SER A 207 -6.71 20.97 8.28
C SER A 207 -6.90 19.90 9.35
N GLY A 208 -5.82 19.48 10.02
CA GLY A 208 -5.88 18.48 11.09
C GLY A 208 -4.69 17.51 11.12
N PRO A 209 -4.77 16.47 11.97
CA PRO A 209 -3.77 15.41 12.00
C PRO A 209 -3.67 14.70 10.65
N ALA A 210 -2.45 14.56 10.15
CA ALA A 210 -2.19 13.93 8.86
C ALA A 210 -0.82 13.25 8.84
N THR A 211 -0.63 12.41 7.83
CA THR A 211 0.61 11.67 7.60
C THR A 211 1.07 11.85 6.17
N LEU A 212 2.34 12.21 5.99
CA LEU A 212 3.03 12.15 4.71
C LEU A 212 3.75 10.82 4.60
N PHE A 213 3.56 10.13 3.49
CA PHE A 213 4.16 8.84 3.22
C PHE A 213 4.94 8.86 1.91
N PHE A 214 6.17 8.36 1.99
CA PHE A 214 7.08 8.18 0.88
C PHE A 214 7.49 6.72 0.84
N HIS A 215 7.68 6.21 -0.36
CA HIS A 215 8.34 4.94 -0.55
C HIS A 215 9.26 5.02 -1.77
N ASP A 216 10.30 4.21 -1.72
CA ASP A 216 11.24 4.04 -2.82
C ASP A 216 11.58 2.56 -2.98
N PHE A 217 11.86 2.13 -4.20
CA PHE A 217 12.21 0.74 -4.51
C PHE A 217 13.12 0.63 -5.74
N SER A 218 13.95 -0.41 -5.78
CA SER A 218 14.80 -0.68 -6.94
C SER A 218 13.96 -1.12 -8.14
N VAL A 219 14.28 -0.58 -9.32
CA VAL A 219 13.63 -0.90 -10.59
C VAL A 219 14.65 -1.63 -11.47
N PRO A 220 14.29 -2.77 -12.11
CA PRO A 220 12.97 -3.38 -12.17
C PRO A 220 12.69 -4.48 -11.12
N ASP A 221 13.62 -4.76 -10.21
CA ASP A 221 13.59 -6.00 -9.40
C ASP A 221 12.81 -5.92 -8.07
N LEU A 222 12.53 -4.71 -7.55
CA LEU A 222 11.92 -4.44 -6.23
C LEU A 222 12.64 -5.10 -5.03
N GLU A 223 13.89 -5.53 -5.20
CA GLU A 223 14.68 -6.20 -4.17
C GLU A 223 15.01 -5.29 -2.99
N GLN A 224 15.24 -4.01 -3.27
CA GLN A 224 15.41 -3.00 -2.25
C GLN A 224 14.13 -2.17 -2.16
N ARG A 225 13.66 -1.97 -0.94
CA ARG A 225 12.49 -1.16 -0.65
C ARG A 225 12.77 -0.36 0.59
N THR A 226 12.34 0.89 0.58
CA THR A 226 12.30 1.70 1.79
C THR A 226 11.03 2.50 1.84
N SER A 227 10.70 2.95 3.03
CA SER A 227 9.56 3.80 3.26
C SER A 227 9.92 4.82 4.32
N PHE A 228 9.39 6.02 4.16
CA PHE A 228 9.50 7.09 5.12
C PHE A 228 8.12 7.63 5.42
N LEU A 229 7.85 7.83 6.70
CA LEU A 229 6.57 8.31 7.18
C LEU A 229 6.83 9.50 8.10
N ALA A 230 6.20 10.63 7.82
CA ALA A 230 6.17 11.80 8.70
C ALA A 230 4.74 12.02 9.20
N ARG A 231 4.57 12.03 10.53
CA ARG A 231 3.29 12.36 11.17
C ARG A 231 3.31 13.78 11.65
N GLY A 232 2.16 14.43 11.61
CA GLY A 232 2.11 15.84 11.95
C GLY A 232 0.71 16.41 11.90
N ARG A 233 0.66 17.73 11.78
CA ARG A 233 -0.56 18.49 11.57
C ARG A 233 -0.44 19.26 10.28
N LEU A 234 -1.46 19.15 9.43
CA LEU A 234 -1.62 19.95 8.24
C LEU A 234 -2.49 21.17 8.55
N ASP A 235 -2.02 22.34 8.17
CA ASP A 235 -2.84 23.53 8.02
C ASP A 235 -3.12 23.69 6.52
N GLY A 236 -4.32 23.24 6.10
CA GLY A 236 -4.70 23.10 4.71
C GLY A 236 -5.28 24.37 4.09
N GLY A 237 -5.32 24.39 2.76
CA GLY A 237 -5.87 25.45 1.92
C GLY A 237 -6.45 24.89 0.63
N ALA A 238 -6.78 25.75 -0.33
CA ALA A 238 -7.49 25.35 -1.55
C ALA A 238 -6.69 24.40 -2.47
N VAL A 239 -5.35 24.50 -2.46
CA VAL A 239 -4.43 23.65 -3.24
C VAL A 239 -3.16 23.42 -2.45
N GLU A 240 -2.71 24.45 -1.74
CA GLU A 240 -1.49 24.46 -0.93
C GLU A 240 -1.81 24.46 0.57
N GLY A 241 -0.85 24.04 1.37
CA GLY A 241 -0.93 24.03 2.82
C GLY A 241 0.45 23.93 3.47
N ARG A 242 0.46 23.88 4.80
CA ARG A 242 1.69 23.75 5.59
C ARG A 242 1.61 22.57 6.55
N PHE A 243 2.55 21.65 6.44
CA PHE A 243 2.62 20.47 7.30
C PHE A 243 3.67 20.66 8.39
N SER A 244 3.24 20.68 9.64
CA SER A 244 4.12 20.69 10.82
C SER A 244 4.43 19.27 11.25
N VAL A 245 5.70 18.85 11.12
CA VAL A 245 6.15 17.49 11.38
C VAL A 245 6.34 17.28 12.88
N LYS A 246 5.65 16.28 13.44
CA LYS A 246 5.75 15.89 14.85
C LYS A 246 6.70 14.71 15.06
N SER A 247 6.72 13.75 14.13
CA SER A 247 7.61 12.60 14.22
C SER A 247 7.86 11.99 12.85
N THR A 248 8.99 11.30 12.73
CA THR A 248 9.39 10.63 11.50
C THR A 248 9.77 9.17 11.75
N ARG A 249 9.60 8.31 10.74
CA ARG A 249 10.01 6.90 10.80
C ARG A 249 10.45 6.41 9.42
N GLY A 250 11.55 5.67 9.38
CA GLY A 250 12.04 5.02 8.15
C GLY A 250 13.06 5.86 7.39
N ARG A 251 13.17 5.66 6.07
CA ARG A 251 14.17 6.32 5.20
C ARG A 251 13.57 6.66 3.84
N ARG A 252 13.94 7.83 3.28
CA ARG A 252 13.42 8.30 1.99
C ARG A 252 14.12 7.66 0.80
N GLN A 253 15.41 7.39 0.92
CA GLN A 253 16.25 6.91 -0.17
C GLN A 253 16.68 5.47 0.07
N LEU A 254 16.83 4.73 -1.03
CA LEU A 254 17.46 3.41 -1.00
C LEU A 254 18.88 3.52 -0.45
N GLY A 255 19.20 2.59 0.46
CA GLY A 255 20.56 2.44 0.95
C GLY A 255 21.44 1.71 -0.05
N ARG A 256 22.62 1.29 0.41
CA ARG A 256 23.41 0.32 -0.35
C ARG A 256 22.68 -1.03 -0.39
N PRO A 257 22.78 -1.79 -1.48
CA PRO A 257 22.25 -3.14 -1.54
C PRO A 257 22.76 -3.99 -0.37
N ALA A 258 21.86 -4.76 0.26
CA ALA A 258 22.23 -5.68 1.32
C ALA A 258 23.27 -6.69 0.81
N GLY A 259 24.32 -6.95 1.61
CA GLY A 259 25.27 -8.03 1.35
C GLY A 259 24.65 -9.41 1.56
N LEU A 260 25.32 -10.48 1.09
CA LEU A 260 24.81 -11.85 1.17
C LEU A 260 24.41 -12.28 2.59
N LEU A 261 25.25 -11.96 3.59
CA LEU A 261 24.97 -12.28 4.98
C LEU A 261 23.71 -11.56 5.51
N ALA A 262 23.50 -10.30 5.13
CA ALA A 262 22.31 -9.54 5.52
C ALA A 262 21.05 -10.15 4.90
N ARG A 263 21.07 -10.43 3.59
CA ARG A 263 19.95 -11.10 2.89
C ARG A 263 19.62 -12.47 3.49
N TRP A 264 20.64 -13.25 3.84
CA TRP A 264 20.46 -14.55 4.48
C TRP A 264 19.82 -14.40 5.88
N ARG A 265 20.25 -13.41 6.68
CA ARG A 265 19.64 -13.12 7.99
C ARG A 265 18.18 -12.66 7.85
N GLU A 266 17.89 -11.81 6.89
CA GLU A 266 16.52 -11.35 6.57
C GLU A 266 15.64 -12.53 6.18
N HIS A 267 16.12 -13.41 5.31
CA HIS A 267 15.41 -14.63 4.94
C HIS A 267 15.12 -15.54 6.15
N ARG A 268 16.12 -15.79 7.01
CA ARG A 268 15.93 -16.59 8.24
C ARG A 268 15.01 -15.91 9.25
N ALA A 269 15.01 -14.59 9.33
CA ALA A 269 14.09 -13.85 10.17
C ALA A 269 12.65 -14.00 9.67
N LEU A 270 12.43 -13.86 8.36
CA LEU A 270 11.15 -14.07 7.70
C LEU A 270 10.64 -15.50 7.92
N GLU A 271 11.48 -16.51 7.65
CA GLU A 271 11.15 -17.92 7.84
C GLU A 271 10.68 -18.20 9.28
N ARG A 272 11.45 -17.74 10.28
CA ARG A 272 11.11 -17.93 11.69
C ARG A 272 9.79 -17.25 12.05
N ALA A 273 9.60 -16.00 11.64
CA ALA A 273 8.40 -15.24 11.94
C ALA A 273 7.15 -15.91 11.33
N CYS A 274 7.21 -16.33 10.07
CA CYS A 274 6.10 -17.05 9.44
C CYS A 274 5.79 -18.36 10.17
N ARG A 275 6.79 -19.22 10.38
CA ARG A 275 6.58 -20.53 11.05
C ARG A 275 5.94 -20.37 12.42
N THR A 276 6.44 -19.45 13.23
CA THR A 276 5.90 -19.19 14.57
C THR A 276 4.44 -18.74 14.51
N ASN A 277 4.11 -17.81 13.62
CA ASN A 277 2.76 -17.26 13.55
C ASN A 277 1.75 -18.21 12.87
N VAL A 278 2.18 -19.04 11.92
CA VAL A 278 1.34 -20.11 11.35
C VAL A 278 0.97 -21.13 12.42
N GLN A 279 1.97 -21.66 13.15
CA GLN A 279 1.72 -22.62 14.24
C GLN A 279 0.78 -22.08 15.31
N LYS A 280 0.96 -20.80 15.66
CA LYS A 280 0.08 -20.12 16.60
C LYS A 280 -1.36 -20.09 16.07
N ALA A 281 -1.55 -19.65 14.84
CA ALA A 281 -2.89 -19.54 14.24
C ALA A 281 -3.56 -20.92 14.04
N GLU A 282 -2.81 -21.95 13.67
CA GLU A 282 -3.31 -23.34 13.61
C GLU A 282 -3.80 -23.82 14.99
N SER A 283 -3.05 -23.52 16.05
CA SER A 283 -3.45 -23.89 17.41
C SER A 283 -4.67 -23.13 17.92
N GLU A 284 -4.92 -21.93 17.39
CA GLU A 284 -6.10 -21.12 17.71
C GLU A 284 -7.33 -21.60 16.90
N ALA A 285 -7.15 -22.03 15.65
CA ALA A 285 -8.21 -22.53 14.78
C ALA A 285 -8.69 -23.96 15.13
N GLY A 286 -7.84 -24.78 15.75
CA GLY A 286 -8.19 -26.13 16.21
C GLY A 286 -8.88 -26.19 17.57
N ARG A 287 -9.15 -25.04 18.20
CA ARG A 287 -9.92 -24.92 19.46
C ARG A 287 -11.37 -24.56 19.17
#